data_AF-A0A034V6E0-F1
#
_entry.id   AF-A0A034V6E0-F1
#
_cell.length_a   1.000
_cell.length_b   1.000
_cell.length_c   1.000
_cell.angle_alpha   90.00
_cell.angle_beta   90.00
_cell.angle_gamma   90.00
#
_symmetry.space_group_name_H-M   'P 1'
#
loop_
_entity.id
_entity.type
_entity.pdbx_description
1 polymer ?
#
loop_
_entity_poly.entity_id
_entity_poly.type
_entity_poly.pdbx_seq_one_letter_code
_entity_poly.pdbx_strand_id
1 'polypeptide(L)'
;MTWVPRTETYEIDDRNLSTAEWFIFNIQQTGYYRVNYDADNWKAITTHLMQPQKYRSISPANRAQLIDDAMNLARGAYLSYETALNLTRYLKHEMDHVPWKAAMTAFNFIDSMLVNQGDYDILKNYLLDLLENVYKDVSPNNFTDDADKGEDMLKLFKRVEILNMACHLGHRDCILESARHFQNWIEVPNPDTNNPIPPNLRGIVYCTAIQYGNEFEWDFAFQRYRSTSVSTEKELLLSALGCSLEPWILSRYLRRSISGDDIRKQDVYRVFAAVSSNVVGQQIAFDFMRNNWNEIKNYLGSTMSNINAILKFATKRMNSKFFLAELESFVKTDVKDNGRSIQQILEQVRVNVDWMARNYQDIIQWLQREAATRQQQKGASLATH
;
A
#
# COMPACT_ATOMS: atom_id res chain seq x y z
N MET A 1 -10.58 -27.75 -17.39
CA MET A 1 -10.67 -27.25 -16.00
C MET A 1 -12.02 -27.64 -15.48
N THR A 2 -12.07 -28.62 -14.57
CA THR A 2 -13.31 -28.98 -13.88
C THR A 2 -13.40 -28.08 -12.65
N TRP A 3 -14.42 -27.22 -12.61
CA TRP A 3 -14.68 -26.40 -11.43
C TRP A 3 -15.24 -27.30 -10.33
N VAL A 4 -14.65 -27.27 -9.15
CA VAL A 4 -15.17 -27.99 -7.98
C VAL A 4 -16.44 -27.27 -7.53
N PRO A 5 -17.63 -27.90 -7.55
CA PRO A 5 -18.86 -27.27 -7.10
C PRO A 5 -18.76 -26.93 -5.60
N ARG A 6 -19.27 -25.77 -5.18
CA ARG A 6 -19.26 -25.34 -3.77
C ARG A 6 -20.02 -26.26 -2.80
N THR A 7 -20.82 -27.18 -3.33
CA THR A 7 -21.76 -28.02 -2.57
C THR A 7 -21.26 -29.44 -2.32
N GLU A 8 -20.11 -29.83 -2.86
CA GLU A 8 -19.58 -31.18 -2.70
C GLU A 8 -18.47 -31.20 -1.64
N THR A 9 -18.64 -32.04 -0.64
CA THR A 9 -17.58 -32.40 0.31
C THR A 9 -16.79 -33.55 -0.30
N TYR A 10 -15.47 -33.37 -0.41
CA TYR A 10 -14.55 -34.42 -0.84
C TYR A 10 -13.76 -34.88 0.37
N GLU A 11 -13.85 -36.17 0.69
CA GLU A 11 -12.96 -36.80 1.64
C GLU A 11 -11.67 -37.19 0.91
N ILE A 12 -10.53 -36.80 1.47
CA ILE A 12 -9.22 -37.16 0.93
C ILE A 12 -8.70 -38.33 1.75
N ASP A 13 -8.86 -39.53 1.22
CA ASP A 13 -8.35 -40.75 1.84
C ASP A 13 -6.81 -40.86 1.72
N ASP A 14 -6.20 -41.67 2.59
CA ASP A 14 -4.80 -42.11 2.51
C ASP A 14 -3.72 -41.02 2.59
N ARG A 15 -3.97 -39.93 3.34
CA ARG A 15 -2.99 -38.85 3.54
C ARG A 15 -2.42 -38.73 4.96
N ASN A 16 -2.81 -39.59 5.91
CA ASN A 16 -2.39 -39.55 7.33
C ASN A 16 -2.42 -38.14 7.95
N LEU A 17 -3.34 -37.27 7.49
CA LEU A 17 -3.43 -35.88 7.94
C LEU A 17 -3.79 -35.78 9.41
N SER A 18 -4.50 -36.77 9.95
CA SER A 18 -4.87 -36.85 11.36
C SER A 18 -3.68 -36.98 12.32
N THR A 19 -2.50 -37.37 11.81
CA THR A 19 -1.26 -37.48 12.60
C THR A 19 -0.23 -36.42 12.24
N ALA A 20 -0.51 -35.57 11.25
CA ALA A 20 0.41 -34.51 10.84
C ALA A 20 0.43 -33.37 11.87
N GLU A 21 1.61 -32.83 12.16
CA GLU A 21 1.73 -31.63 13.01
C GLU A 21 1.05 -30.41 12.38
N TRP A 22 1.16 -30.29 11.06
CA TRP A 22 0.47 -29.33 10.21
C TRP A 22 0.50 -29.80 8.77
N PHE A 23 -0.40 -29.29 7.94
CA PHE A 23 -0.40 -29.55 6.50
C PHE A 23 -0.80 -28.30 5.71
N ILE A 24 -0.32 -28.22 4.47
CA ILE A 24 -0.66 -27.14 3.54
C ILE A 24 -1.14 -27.74 2.21
N PHE A 25 -2.15 -27.12 1.60
CA PHE A 25 -2.63 -27.46 0.27
C PHE A 25 -2.22 -26.42 -0.77
N ASN A 26 -2.36 -26.78 -2.05
CA ASN A 26 -1.95 -25.97 -3.19
C ASN A 26 -0.44 -25.69 -3.20
N ILE A 27 0.38 -26.74 -3.13
CA ILE A 27 1.85 -26.63 -3.16
C ILE A 27 2.30 -25.79 -4.36
N GLN A 28 3.13 -24.78 -4.10
CA GLN A 28 3.59 -23.78 -5.06
C GLN A 28 2.48 -22.99 -5.79
N GLN A 29 1.27 -22.93 -5.23
CA GLN A 29 0.14 -22.14 -5.74
C GLN A 29 -0.22 -22.44 -7.21
N THR A 30 -0.12 -23.71 -7.62
CA THR A 30 -0.38 -24.15 -9.00
C THR A 30 -1.88 -24.17 -9.36
N GLY A 31 -2.75 -24.27 -8.36
CA GLY A 31 -4.20 -24.23 -8.51
C GLY A 31 -4.78 -22.82 -8.33
N TYR A 32 -5.80 -22.50 -9.13
CA TYR A 32 -6.55 -21.24 -9.05
C TYR A 32 -7.65 -21.30 -7.98
N TYR A 33 -7.26 -21.45 -6.72
CA TYR A 33 -8.15 -21.44 -5.56
C TYR A 33 -7.40 -21.00 -4.29
N ARG A 34 -8.16 -20.54 -3.29
CA ARG A 34 -7.66 -20.21 -1.95
C ARG A 34 -7.90 -21.37 -1.00
N VAL A 35 -7.02 -21.54 -0.01
CA VAL A 35 -7.16 -22.59 0.99
C VAL A 35 -7.49 -21.96 2.35
N ASN A 36 -8.55 -22.45 2.98
CA ASN A 36 -8.81 -22.19 4.39
C ASN A 36 -8.60 -23.48 5.19
N TYR A 37 -8.11 -23.34 6.41
CA TYR A 37 -7.92 -24.44 7.35
C TYR A 37 -8.76 -24.21 8.61
N ASP A 38 -8.98 -25.25 9.39
CA ASP A 38 -9.47 -25.09 10.75
C ASP A 38 -8.48 -24.30 11.63
N ALA A 39 -8.95 -23.89 12.81
CA ALA A 39 -8.17 -23.07 13.73
C ALA A 39 -6.89 -23.76 14.23
N ASP A 40 -6.92 -25.09 14.39
CA ASP A 40 -5.78 -25.84 14.93
C ASP A 40 -4.65 -25.92 13.90
N ASN A 41 -4.96 -26.20 12.63
CA ASN A 41 -3.95 -26.22 11.58
C ASN A 41 -3.40 -24.82 11.28
N TRP A 42 -4.23 -23.76 11.29
CA TRP A 42 -3.74 -22.37 11.19
C TRP A 42 -2.76 -22.02 12.32
N LYS A 43 -3.07 -22.43 13.55
CA LYS A 43 -2.20 -22.22 14.72
C LYS A 43 -0.90 -23.01 14.56
N ALA A 44 -0.95 -24.28 14.16
CA ALA A 44 0.23 -25.11 13.97
C ALA A 44 1.15 -24.58 12.87
N ILE A 45 0.59 -24.17 11.71
CA ILE A 45 1.34 -23.48 10.64
C ILE A 45 2.01 -22.22 11.17
N THR A 46 1.28 -21.39 11.92
CA THR A 46 1.82 -20.16 12.50
C THR A 46 2.98 -20.47 13.44
N THR A 47 2.83 -21.46 14.32
CA THR A 47 3.90 -21.92 15.23
C THR A 47 5.13 -22.43 14.47
N HIS A 48 4.95 -23.13 13.34
CA HIS A 48 6.06 -23.57 12.49
C HIS A 48 6.78 -22.39 11.84
N LEU A 49 6.04 -21.45 11.26
CA LEU A 49 6.59 -20.26 10.61
C LEU A 49 7.31 -19.33 11.60
N MET A 50 6.84 -19.27 12.84
CA MET A 50 7.48 -18.48 13.90
C MET A 50 8.87 -18.98 14.31
N GLN A 51 9.28 -20.18 13.89
CA GLN A 51 10.61 -20.73 14.18
C GLN A 51 11.62 -20.28 13.09
N PRO A 52 12.57 -19.38 13.40
CA PRO A 52 13.48 -18.82 12.39
C PRO A 52 14.35 -19.86 11.68
N GLN A 53 14.59 -21.00 12.33
CA GLN A 53 15.38 -22.10 11.77
C GLN A 53 14.55 -23.06 10.90
N LYS A 54 13.21 -23.01 10.95
CA LYS A 54 12.34 -23.97 10.26
C LYS A 54 11.44 -23.37 9.18
N TYR A 55 11.10 -22.08 9.25
CA TYR A 55 10.13 -21.49 8.31
C TYR A 55 10.50 -21.67 6.83
N ARG A 56 11.82 -21.72 6.53
CA ARG A 56 12.35 -21.96 5.18
C ARG A 56 12.09 -23.37 4.63
N SER A 57 11.63 -24.32 5.47
CA SER A 57 11.19 -25.63 4.98
C SER A 57 9.90 -25.55 4.15
N ILE A 58 9.12 -24.48 4.32
CA ILE A 58 7.99 -24.14 3.46
C ILE A 58 8.50 -23.23 2.35
N SER A 59 8.19 -23.52 1.08
CA SER A 59 8.66 -22.73 -0.06
C SER A 59 8.22 -21.25 0.02
N PRO A 60 8.97 -20.29 -0.54
CA PRO A 60 8.55 -18.89 -0.56
C PRO A 60 7.17 -18.67 -1.21
N ALA A 61 6.83 -19.44 -2.25
CA ALA A 61 5.52 -19.38 -2.89
C ALA A 61 4.39 -19.79 -1.94
N ASN A 62 4.56 -20.85 -1.15
CA ASN A 62 3.55 -21.26 -0.18
C ASN A 62 3.47 -20.33 1.04
N ARG A 63 4.59 -19.75 1.49
CA ARG A 63 4.53 -18.73 2.55
C ARG A 63 3.77 -17.48 2.11
N ALA A 64 3.98 -17.05 0.86
CA ALA A 64 3.20 -15.98 0.24
C ALA A 64 1.71 -16.35 0.11
N GLN A 65 1.40 -17.57 -0.32
CA GLN A 65 0.03 -18.08 -0.38
C GLN A 65 -0.64 -18.06 1.01
N LEU A 66 0.04 -18.52 2.07
CA LEU A 66 -0.51 -18.53 3.43
C LEU A 66 -0.89 -17.12 3.89
N ILE A 67 -0.04 -16.12 3.62
CA ILE A 67 -0.33 -14.71 3.91
C ILE A 67 -1.51 -14.21 3.06
N ASP A 68 -1.45 -14.41 1.74
CA ASP A 68 -2.48 -13.92 0.83
C ASP A 68 -3.85 -14.55 1.14
N ASP A 69 -3.91 -15.86 1.35
CA ASP A 69 -5.14 -16.57 1.71
C ASP A 69 -5.67 -16.12 3.07
N ALA A 70 -4.84 -16.10 4.12
CA ALA A 70 -5.29 -15.69 5.45
C ALA A 70 -5.86 -14.26 5.44
N MET A 71 -5.17 -13.31 4.80
CA MET A 71 -5.60 -11.91 4.78
C MET A 71 -6.85 -11.68 3.92
N ASN A 72 -7.00 -12.37 2.78
CA ASN A 72 -8.20 -12.26 1.95
C ASN A 72 -9.39 -13.02 2.54
N LEU A 73 -9.18 -14.17 3.19
CA LEU A 73 -10.22 -14.87 3.93
C LEU A 73 -10.72 -14.04 5.11
N ALA A 74 -9.80 -13.37 5.84
CA ALA A 74 -10.17 -12.43 6.90
C ALA A 74 -10.97 -11.25 6.35
N ARG A 75 -10.54 -10.65 5.24
CA ARG A 75 -11.28 -9.58 4.55
C ARG A 75 -12.69 -10.02 4.13
N GLY A 76 -12.84 -11.28 3.72
CA GLY A 76 -14.12 -11.89 3.35
C GLY A 76 -14.96 -12.44 4.51
N ALA A 77 -14.51 -12.29 5.77
CA ALA A 77 -15.13 -12.86 6.97
C ALA A 77 -15.21 -14.40 7.01
N TYR A 78 -14.34 -15.09 6.27
CA TYR A 78 -14.16 -16.55 6.32
C TYR A 78 -13.09 -17.00 7.33
N LEU A 79 -12.31 -16.05 7.84
CA LEU A 79 -11.28 -16.25 8.86
C LEU A 79 -11.30 -15.05 9.81
N SER A 80 -10.90 -15.22 11.06
CA SER A 80 -10.76 -14.08 11.97
C SER A 80 -9.53 -13.25 11.61
N TYR A 81 -9.61 -11.91 11.76
CA TYR A 81 -8.42 -11.07 11.66
C TYR A 81 -7.37 -11.41 12.72
N GLU A 82 -7.77 -11.93 13.88
CA GLU A 82 -6.82 -12.42 14.89
C GLU A 82 -5.95 -13.56 14.35
N THR A 83 -6.52 -14.56 13.68
CA THR A 83 -5.74 -15.64 13.07
C THR A 83 -4.82 -15.11 11.96
N ALA A 84 -5.34 -14.24 11.10
CA ALA A 84 -4.55 -13.68 9.99
C ALA A 84 -3.39 -12.78 10.47
N LEU A 85 -3.60 -11.95 11.49
CA LEU A 85 -2.57 -11.09 12.08
C LEU A 85 -1.59 -11.87 12.96
N ASN A 86 -2.03 -12.96 13.61
CA ASN A 86 -1.11 -13.86 14.31
C ASN A 86 -0.08 -14.47 13.35
N LEU A 87 -0.50 -14.81 12.12
CA LEU A 87 0.39 -15.31 11.08
C LEU A 87 1.46 -14.26 10.74
N THR A 88 1.10 -12.99 10.56
CA THR A 88 2.05 -11.94 10.11
C THR A 88 3.21 -11.69 11.07
N ARG A 89 3.15 -12.15 12.33
CA ARG A 89 4.26 -12.07 13.28
C ARG A 89 5.55 -12.71 12.77
N TYR A 90 5.46 -13.76 11.95
CA TYR A 90 6.65 -14.47 11.46
C TYR A 90 7.48 -13.61 10.49
N LEU A 91 6.87 -12.59 9.88
CA LEU A 91 7.55 -11.70 8.92
C LEU A 91 8.77 -11.00 9.51
N LYS A 92 8.89 -10.91 10.84
CA LYS A 92 10.09 -10.41 11.53
C LYS A 92 11.39 -11.07 11.08
N HIS A 93 11.36 -12.32 10.62
CA HIS A 93 12.54 -13.04 10.11
C HIS A 93 12.39 -13.48 8.64
N GLU A 94 11.37 -13.02 7.92
CA GLU A 94 11.21 -13.28 6.49
C GLU A 94 12.14 -12.40 5.67
N MET A 95 12.80 -12.99 4.67
CA MET A 95 13.78 -12.29 3.82
C MET A 95 13.52 -12.47 2.33
N ASP A 96 12.61 -13.36 1.93
CA ASP A 96 12.31 -13.61 0.53
C ASP A 96 11.29 -12.57 0.01
N HIS A 97 11.44 -12.16 -1.25
CA HIS A 97 10.59 -11.12 -1.85
C HIS A 97 9.12 -11.51 -1.92
N VAL A 98 8.83 -12.75 -2.35
CA VAL A 98 7.45 -13.18 -2.69
C VAL A 98 6.51 -13.16 -1.47
N PRO A 99 6.90 -13.65 -0.28
CA PRO A 99 6.07 -13.48 0.92
C PRO A 99 5.88 -12.02 1.34
N TRP A 100 6.92 -11.20 1.25
CA TRP A 100 6.80 -9.76 1.52
C TRP A 100 5.85 -9.08 0.54
N LYS A 101 5.86 -9.45 -0.74
CA LYS A 101 4.90 -8.94 -1.73
C LYS A 101 3.45 -9.22 -1.34
N ALA A 102 3.16 -10.43 -0.87
CA ALA A 102 1.84 -10.80 -0.37
C ALA A 102 1.46 -9.97 0.88
N ALA A 103 2.40 -9.85 1.82
CA ALA A 103 2.21 -9.03 3.02
C ALA A 103 1.93 -7.55 2.70
N MET A 104 2.72 -6.94 1.81
CA MET A 104 2.55 -5.55 1.39
C MET A 104 1.18 -5.31 0.76
N THR A 105 0.67 -6.25 -0.04
CA THR A 105 -0.66 -6.14 -0.64
C THR A 105 -1.74 -6.06 0.44
N ALA A 106 -1.64 -6.90 1.47
CA ALA A 106 -2.57 -6.91 2.59
C ALA A 106 -2.42 -5.67 3.49
N PHE A 107 -1.18 -5.28 3.80
CA PHE A 107 -0.89 -4.11 4.62
C PHE A 107 -1.34 -2.81 3.96
N ASN A 108 -1.14 -2.64 2.65
CA ASN A 108 -1.64 -1.47 1.91
C ASN A 108 -3.16 -1.33 2.01
N PHE A 109 -3.90 -2.44 2.04
CA PHE A 109 -5.35 -2.39 2.25
C PHE A 109 -5.68 -1.92 3.67
N ILE A 110 -5.11 -2.55 4.70
CA ILE A 110 -5.38 -2.19 6.11
C ILE A 110 -4.94 -0.74 6.38
N ASP A 111 -3.75 -0.33 5.94
CA ASP A 111 -3.28 1.05 5.96
C ASP A 111 -4.32 2.00 5.36
N SER A 112 -4.80 1.70 4.15
CA SER A 112 -5.76 2.57 3.48
C SER A 112 -7.09 2.72 4.22
N MET A 113 -7.49 1.69 4.98
CA MET A 113 -8.71 1.70 5.78
C MET A 113 -8.52 2.44 7.11
N LEU A 114 -7.33 2.36 7.71
CA LEU A 114 -7.07 2.87 9.06
C LEU A 114 -6.39 4.24 9.08
N VAL A 115 -5.81 4.74 7.98
CA VAL A 115 -4.97 5.96 7.98
C VAL A 115 -5.63 7.22 8.56
N ASN A 116 -6.97 7.33 8.45
CA ASN A 116 -7.75 8.46 8.95
C ASN A 116 -8.39 8.21 10.32
N GLN A 117 -7.96 7.17 11.03
CA GLN A 117 -8.50 6.77 12.34
C GLN A 117 -7.54 7.16 13.47
N GLY A 118 -8.10 7.42 14.66
CA GLY A 118 -7.33 7.90 15.82
C GLY A 118 -6.27 6.91 16.32
N ASP A 119 -6.50 5.60 16.14
CA ASP A 119 -5.61 4.52 16.59
C ASP A 119 -4.59 4.07 15.52
N TYR A 120 -4.42 4.85 14.44
CA TYR A 120 -3.55 4.50 13.31
C TYR A 120 -2.08 4.33 13.71
N ASP A 121 -1.61 5.06 14.71
CA ASP A 121 -0.25 4.97 15.22
C ASP A 121 0.11 3.55 15.70
N ILE A 122 -0.84 2.81 16.27
CA ILE A 122 -0.63 1.44 16.76
C ILE A 122 -0.35 0.49 15.58
N LEU A 123 -1.12 0.61 14.49
CA LEU A 123 -0.87 -0.14 13.24
C LEU A 123 0.49 0.25 12.65
N LYS A 124 0.75 1.55 12.52
CA LYS A 124 2.00 2.09 11.98
C LYS A 124 3.22 1.52 12.72
N ASN A 125 3.20 1.54 14.05
CA ASN A 125 4.27 1.00 14.89
C ASN A 125 4.41 -0.52 14.80
N TYR A 126 3.31 -1.26 14.61
CA TYR A 126 3.37 -2.69 14.35
C TYR A 126 4.04 -3.01 13.01
N LEU A 127 3.66 -2.32 11.94
CA LEU A 127 4.23 -2.54 10.61
C LEU A 127 5.72 -2.15 10.54
N LEU A 128 6.12 -1.02 11.15
CA LEU A 128 7.54 -0.64 11.24
C LEU A 128 8.38 -1.71 11.95
N ASP A 129 7.87 -2.30 13.03
CA ASP A 129 8.54 -3.37 13.78
C ASP A 129 8.71 -4.66 12.96
N LEU A 130 7.77 -4.99 12.08
CA LEU A 130 7.94 -6.11 11.13
C LEU A 130 9.01 -5.81 10.09
N LEU A 131 9.11 -4.55 9.64
CA LEU A 131 10.01 -4.14 8.56
C LEU A 131 11.47 -4.01 8.99
N GLU A 132 11.75 -3.85 10.29
CA GLU A 132 13.08 -3.50 10.81
C GLU A 132 14.22 -4.36 10.23
N ASN A 133 14.08 -5.69 10.26
CA ASN A 133 15.14 -6.60 9.82
C ASN A 133 15.32 -6.61 8.30
N VAL A 134 14.21 -6.63 7.56
CA VAL A 134 14.25 -6.63 6.08
C VAL A 134 14.68 -5.26 5.54
N TYR A 135 14.37 -4.17 6.22
CA TYR A 135 14.83 -2.82 5.88
C TYR A 135 16.36 -2.75 5.95
N LYS A 136 16.96 -3.26 7.04
CA LYS A 136 18.43 -3.34 7.17
C LYS A 136 19.08 -4.18 6.08
N ASP A 137 18.43 -5.27 5.67
CA ASP A 137 18.91 -6.13 4.58
C ASP A 137 18.92 -5.41 3.22
N VAL A 138 17.92 -4.56 2.94
CA VAL A 138 17.79 -3.88 1.63
C VAL A 138 18.41 -2.48 1.57
N SER A 139 18.78 -1.91 2.71
CA SER A 139 19.42 -0.58 2.79
C SER A 139 20.80 -0.58 3.46
N PRO A 140 21.71 -1.54 3.18
CA PRO A 140 23.02 -1.56 3.83
C PRO A 140 23.92 -0.38 3.43
N ASN A 141 23.63 0.25 2.28
CA ASN A 141 24.45 1.29 1.66
C ASN A 141 23.66 2.59 1.38
N ASN A 142 22.69 2.96 2.24
CA ASN A 142 22.06 4.28 2.20
C ASN A 142 21.47 4.66 0.81
N PHE A 143 20.59 3.80 0.27
CA PHE A 143 19.87 4.04 -0.99
C PHE A 143 20.78 4.13 -2.24
N THR A 144 21.83 3.33 -2.30
CA THR A 144 22.50 3.01 -3.56
C THR A 144 21.82 1.81 -4.22
N ASP A 145 21.69 1.81 -5.55
CA ASP A 145 21.45 0.57 -6.29
C ASP A 145 22.75 0.03 -6.88
N ASP A 146 22.87 -1.29 -6.94
CA ASP A 146 23.95 -2.00 -7.64
C ASP A 146 23.44 -2.51 -9.00
N ALA A 147 22.44 -1.83 -9.60
CA ALA A 147 21.76 -2.27 -10.80
C ALA A 147 22.74 -2.50 -11.96
N ASP A 148 23.78 -1.67 -12.06
CA ASP A 148 24.86 -1.78 -13.06
C ASP A 148 25.81 -2.97 -12.81
N LYS A 149 25.67 -3.69 -11.69
CA LYS A 149 26.48 -4.88 -11.33
C LYS A 149 25.72 -6.20 -11.51
N GLY A 150 24.56 -6.19 -12.16
CA GLY A 150 23.77 -7.40 -12.41
C GLY A 150 23.03 -7.92 -11.17
N GLU A 151 22.48 -7.02 -10.36
CA GLU A 151 21.64 -7.38 -9.21
C GLU A 151 20.45 -8.26 -9.65
N ASP A 152 20.14 -9.28 -8.84
CA ASP A 152 18.97 -10.13 -9.02
C ASP A 152 17.66 -9.31 -8.96
N MET A 153 16.78 -9.47 -9.95
CA MET A 153 15.55 -8.68 -10.09
C MET A 153 14.62 -8.79 -8.86
N LEU A 154 14.58 -9.95 -8.21
CA LEU A 154 13.76 -10.12 -7.00
C LEU A 154 14.33 -9.33 -5.81
N LYS A 155 15.66 -9.17 -5.72
CA LYS A 155 16.29 -8.29 -4.71
C LYS A 155 15.94 -6.83 -4.97
N LEU A 156 15.97 -6.39 -6.24
CA LEU A 156 15.58 -5.03 -6.61
C LEU A 156 14.11 -4.75 -6.24
N PHE A 157 13.19 -5.64 -6.61
CA PHE A 157 11.77 -5.47 -6.27
C PHE A 157 11.53 -5.48 -4.76
N LYS A 158 12.21 -6.36 -4.01
CA LYS A 158 12.15 -6.36 -2.55
C LYS A 158 12.62 -5.02 -1.98
N ARG A 159 13.75 -4.50 -2.45
CA ARG A 159 14.30 -3.22 -2.00
C ARG A 159 13.31 -2.09 -2.21
N VAL A 160 12.78 -1.94 -3.43
CA VAL A 160 11.83 -0.87 -3.76
C VAL A 160 10.57 -0.95 -2.90
N GLU A 161 9.98 -2.14 -2.72
CA GLU A 161 8.74 -2.27 -1.94
C GLU A 161 8.93 -2.01 -0.45
N ILE A 162 10.02 -2.52 0.12
CA ILE A 162 10.33 -2.35 1.55
C ILE A 162 10.67 -0.89 1.85
N LEU A 163 11.50 -0.24 1.02
CA LEU A 163 11.84 1.18 1.19
C LEU A 163 10.59 2.06 1.04
N ASN A 164 9.74 1.80 0.04
CA ASN A 164 8.52 2.57 -0.17
C ASN A 164 7.59 2.49 1.05
N MET A 165 7.34 1.27 1.56
CA MET A 165 6.51 1.09 2.75
C MET A 165 7.15 1.72 4.00
N ALA A 166 8.47 1.56 4.19
CA ALA A 166 9.17 2.14 5.34
C ALA A 166 9.07 3.67 5.35
N CYS A 167 9.30 4.33 4.20
CA CYS A 167 9.19 5.79 4.07
C CYS A 167 7.73 6.26 4.26
N HIS A 168 6.76 5.57 3.67
CA HIS A 168 5.32 5.83 3.85
C HIS A 168 4.90 5.77 5.32
N LEU A 169 5.39 4.75 6.05
CA LEU A 169 5.18 4.59 7.49
C LEU A 169 6.08 5.50 8.33
N GLY A 170 6.83 6.43 7.74
CA GLY A 170 7.63 7.41 8.46
C GLY A 170 8.85 6.84 9.18
N HIS A 171 9.48 5.81 8.63
CA HIS A 171 10.76 5.30 9.11
C HIS A 171 11.83 6.40 9.03
N ARG A 172 12.41 6.77 10.17
CA ARG A 172 13.27 7.95 10.31
C ARG A 172 14.47 7.94 9.35
N ASP A 173 15.18 6.82 9.29
CA ASP A 173 16.35 6.67 8.41
C ASP A 173 15.95 6.78 6.92
N CYS A 174 14.80 6.19 6.55
CA CYS A 174 14.27 6.23 5.18
C CYS A 174 13.97 7.69 4.74
N ILE A 175 13.39 8.48 5.64
CA ILE A 175 13.12 9.90 5.42
C ILE A 175 14.42 10.68 5.27
N LEU A 176 15.38 10.49 6.19
CA LEU A 176 16.64 11.22 6.18
C LEU A 176 17.47 10.93 4.93
N GLU A 177 17.55 9.67 4.52
CA GLU A 177 18.25 9.29 3.29
C GLU A 177 17.54 9.84 2.05
N SER A 178 16.20 9.77 2.00
CA SER A 178 15.45 10.38 0.89
C SER A 178 15.69 11.89 0.79
N ALA A 179 15.64 12.61 1.92
CA ALA A 179 15.90 14.04 1.96
C ALA A 179 17.34 14.36 1.52
N ARG A 180 18.33 13.59 1.99
CA ARG A 180 19.74 13.75 1.60
C ARG A 180 19.95 13.55 0.10
N HIS A 181 19.37 12.48 -0.47
CA HIS A 181 19.47 12.19 -1.90
C HIS A 181 18.78 13.26 -2.76
N PHE A 182 17.63 13.76 -2.31
CA PHE A 182 16.95 14.86 -2.99
C PHE A 182 17.77 16.16 -2.92
N GLN A 183 18.33 16.49 -1.75
CA GLN A 183 19.18 17.66 -1.60
C GLN A 183 20.43 17.60 -2.49
N ASN A 184 21.09 16.44 -2.58
CA ASN A 184 22.21 16.25 -3.50
C ASN A 184 21.80 16.49 -4.97
N TRP A 185 20.57 16.12 -5.35
CA TRP A 185 20.05 16.42 -6.69
C TRP A 185 19.78 17.93 -6.89
N ILE A 186 19.36 18.65 -5.86
CA ILE A 186 19.20 20.11 -5.93
C ILE A 186 20.55 20.81 -6.14
N GLU A 187 21.60 20.34 -5.47
CA GLU A 187 22.92 20.99 -5.43
C GLU A 187 23.83 20.64 -6.63
N VAL A 188 23.51 19.58 -7.37
CA VAL A 188 24.36 19.13 -8.49
C VAL A 188 24.37 20.14 -9.64
N PRO A 189 25.51 20.36 -10.32
CA PRO A 189 25.54 21.15 -11.53
C PRO A 189 24.67 20.53 -12.63
N ASN A 190 23.82 21.34 -13.26
CA ASN A 190 22.88 20.93 -14.31
C ASN A 190 21.90 19.82 -13.85
N PRO A 191 21.03 20.10 -12.85
CA PRO A 191 20.14 19.10 -12.26
C PRO A 191 19.12 18.50 -13.26
N ASP A 192 18.86 19.19 -14.37
CA ASP A 192 17.98 18.71 -15.44
C ASP A 192 18.59 17.55 -16.25
N THR A 193 19.92 17.48 -16.34
CA THR A 193 20.64 16.41 -17.06
C THR A 193 21.31 15.43 -16.11
N ASN A 194 21.69 15.89 -14.91
CA ASN A 194 22.50 15.13 -13.96
C ASN A 194 21.67 14.83 -12.70
N ASN A 195 20.79 13.84 -12.77
CA ASN A 195 20.08 13.38 -11.57
C ASN A 195 20.87 12.24 -10.89
N PRO A 196 21.50 12.49 -9.71
CA PRO A 196 22.31 11.49 -9.02
C PRO A 196 21.48 10.39 -8.35
N ILE A 197 20.15 10.55 -8.29
CA ILE A 197 19.27 9.59 -7.64
C ILE A 197 19.12 8.35 -8.53
N PRO A 198 19.38 7.14 -8.00
CA PRO A 198 19.24 5.92 -8.75
C PRO A 198 17.83 5.77 -9.34
N PRO A 199 17.68 5.41 -10.63
CA PRO A 199 16.38 5.42 -11.32
C PRO A 199 15.27 4.65 -10.59
N ASN A 200 15.60 3.51 -10.00
CA ASN A 200 14.64 2.66 -9.28
C ASN A 200 14.16 3.26 -7.95
N LEU A 201 14.91 4.21 -7.39
CA LEU A 201 14.63 4.85 -6.11
C LEU A 201 14.01 6.25 -6.26
N ARG A 202 14.04 6.83 -7.46
CA ARG A 202 13.50 8.18 -7.75
C ARG A 202 12.08 8.39 -7.24
N GLY A 203 11.18 7.44 -7.49
CA GLY A 203 9.79 7.54 -7.02
C GLY A 203 9.69 7.69 -5.49
N ILE A 204 10.48 6.92 -4.75
CA ILE A 204 10.51 6.93 -3.28
C ILE A 204 11.14 8.24 -2.79
N VAL A 205 12.30 8.59 -3.35
CA VAL A 205 13.07 9.77 -2.95
C VAL A 205 12.28 11.05 -3.22
N TYR A 206 11.71 11.22 -4.42
CA TYR A 206 10.92 12.40 -4.76
C TYR A 206 9.69 12.53 -3.88
N CYS A 207 8.90 11.47 -3.74
CA CYS A 207 7.67 11.50 -2.96
C CYS A 207 7.97 11.82 -1.49
N THR A 208 8.96 11.15 -0.91
CA THR A 208 9.34 11.34 0.50
C THR A 208 9.91 12.75 0.74
N ALA A 209 10.79 13.24 -0.14
CA ALA A 209 11.34 14.59 -0.01
C ALA A 209 10.25 15.67 -0.14
N ILE A 210 9.29 15.50 -1.04
CA ILE A 210 8.15 16.43 -1.18
C ILE A 210 7.18 16.32 0.00
N GLN A 211 6.99 15.13 0.57
CA GLN A 211 6.11 14.91 1.72
C GLN A 211 6.62 15.59 2.99
N TYR A 212 7.94 15.53 3.23
CA TYR A 212 8.59 16.10 4.42
C TYR A 212 9.30 17.44 4.17
N GLY A 213 9.28 17.93 2.93
CA GLY A 213 9.80 19.23 2.52
C GLY A 213 8.75 20.34 2.55
N ASN A 214 9.03 21.45 1.88
CA ASN A 214 8.17 22.62 1.78
C ASN A 214 7.91 23.02 0.30
N GLU A 215 7.46 24.26 0.06
CA GLU A 215 7.22 24.76 -1.29
C GLU A 215 8.48 24.69 -2.17
N PHE A 216 9.67 24.88 -1.61
CA PHE A 216 10.94 24.85 -2.35
C PHE A 216 11.17 23.50 -3.04
N GLU A 217 11.06 22.38 -2.33
CA GLU A 217 11.22 21.04 -2.90
C GLU A 217 10.14 20.74 -3.95
N TRP A 218 8.91 21.20 -3.70
CA TRP A 218 7.79 21.01 -4.62
C TRP A 218 7.98 21.79 -5.92
N ASP A 219 8.29 23.09 -5.83
CA ASP A 219 8.57 23.93 -7.00
C ASP A 219 9.81 23.42 -7.73
N PHE A 220 10.80 22.88 -6.99
CA PHE A 220 11.95 22.26 -7.58
C PHE A 220 11.53 21.07 -8.48
N ALA A 221 10.76 20.12 -7.95
CA ALA A 221 10.30 18.97 -8.74
C ALA A 221 9.39 19.40 -9.92
N PHE A 222 8.54 20.41 -9.72
CA PHE A 222 7.63 20.89 -10.76
C PHE A 222 8.36 21.54 -11.94
N GLN A 223 9.42 22.30 -11.68
CA GLN A 223 10.27 22.85 -12.74
C GLN A 223 10.92 21.74 -13.57
N ARG A 224 11.47 20.71 -12.92
CA ARG A 224 12.04 19.53 -13.59
C ARG A 224 11.02 18.79 -14.45
N TYR A 225 9.76 18.70 -14.01
CA TYR A 225 8.67 18.13 -14.80
C TYR A 225 8.42 18.91 -16.11
N ARG A 226 8.51 20.24 -16.04
CA ARG A 226 8.35 21.11 -17.22
C ARG A 226 9.54 20.98 -18.17
N SER A 227 10.76 20.90 -17.64
CA SER A 227 12.01 20.85 -18.44
C SER A 227 12.25 19.49 -19.10
N THR A 228 11.93 18.38 -18.42
CA THR A 228 12.28 17.05 -18.95
C THR A 228 11.44 16.68 -20.19
N SER A 229 12.05 15.94 -21.12
CA SER A 229 11.36 15.31 -22.26
C SER A 229 11.13 13.81 -22.04
N VAL A 230 11.70 13.23 -20.97
CA VAL A 230 11.64 11.80 -20.68
C VAL A 230 10.29 11.45 -20.08
N SER A 231 9.53 10.59 -20.75
CA SER A 231 8.14 10.29 -20.35
C SER A 231 8.07 9.59 -18.99
N THR A 232 8.94 8.62 -18.72
CA THR A 232 8.99 7.91 -17.43
C THR A 232 9.32 8.85 -16.27
N GLU A 233 10.23 9.80 -16.47
CA GLU A 233 10.56 10.82 -15.48
C GLU A 233 9.38 11.76 -15.19
N LYS A 234 8.63 12.17 -16.23
CA LYS A 234 7.41 12.98 -16.04
C LYS A 234 6.38 12.26 -15.17
N GLU A 235 6.19 10.96 -15.39
CA GLU A 235 5.23 10.17 -14.61
C GLU A 235 5.64 10.06 -13.14
N LEU A 236 6.93 9.86 -12.86
CA LEU A 236 7.47 9.86 -11.49
C LEU A 236 7.28 11.21 -10.80
N LEU A 237 7.62 12.31 -11.48
CA LEU A 237 7.47 13.66 -10.93
C LEU A 237 6.01 14.02 -10.68
N LEU A 238 5.10 13.74 -11.61
CA LEU A 238 3.66 13.96 -11.40
C LEU A 238 3.12 13.17 -10.21
N SER A 239 3.58 11.93 -10.04
CA SER A 239 3.16 11.11 -8.90
C SER A 239 3.71 11.66 -7.57
N ALA A 240 4.98 12.08 -7.56
CA ALA A 240 5.64 12.59 -6.36
C ALA A 240 5.11 13.96 -5.90
N LEU A 241 4.73 14.85 -6.83
CA LEU A 241 4.16 16.17 -6.52
C LEU A 241 2.85 16.07 -5.71
N GLY A 242 2.12 14.96 -5.79
CA GLY A 242 0.95 14.70 -4.96
C GLY A 242 1.26 14.30 -3.51
N CYS A 243 2.52 14.04 -3.16
CA CYS A 243 2.93 13.60 -1.83
C CYS A 243 3.04 14.74 -0.80
N SER A 244 2.95 16.00 -1.22
CA SER A 244 3.01 17.16 -0.30
C SER A 244 1.92 17.07 0.77
N LEU A 245 2.23 17.46 2.00
CA LEU A 245 1.24 17.51 3.09
C LEU A 245 0.56 18.89 3.20
N GLU A 246 0.96 19.87 2.40
CA GLU A 246 0.45 21.23 2.41
C GLU A 246 -0.87 21.35 1.61
N PRO A 247 -2.03 21.61 2.25
CA PRO A 247 -3.33 21.60 1.57
C PRO A 247 -3.43 22.59 0.39
N TRP A 248 -2.78 23.75 0.52
CA TRP A 248 -2.79 24.79 -0.49
C TRP A 248 -1.92 24.42 -1.71
N ILE A 249 -0.81 23.68 -1.51
CA ILE A 249 0.02 23.13 -2.61
C ILE A 249 -0.79 22.10 -3.39
N LEU A 250 -1.47 21.17 -2.69
CA LEU A 250 -2.29 20.15 -3.34
C LEU A 250 -3.47 20.76 -4.11
N SER A 251 -4.12 21.78 -3.55
CA SER A 251 -5.21 22.52 -4.21
C SER A 251 -4.70 23.27 -5.45
N ARG A 252 -3.55 23.92 -5.36
CA ARG A 252 -2.86 24.57 -6.49
C ARG A 252 -2.52 23.56 -7.58
N TYR A 253 -2.05 22.37 -7.19
CA TYR A 253 -1.68 21.31 -8.12
C TYR A 253 -2.89 20.77 -8.90
N LEU A 254 -4.00 20.50 -8.21
CA LEU A 254 -5.26 20.12 -8.86
C LEU A 254 -5.75 21.19 -9.83
N ARG A 255 -5.72 22.48 -9.45
CA ARG A 255 -6.10 23.58 -10.35
C ARG A 255 -5.21 23.64 -11.61
N ARG A 256 -3.89 23.51 -11.46
CA ARG A 256 -2.95 23.46 -12.60
C ARG A 256 -3.21 22.28 -13.53
N SER A 257 -3.71 21.16 -13.01
CA SER A 257 -4.01 19.98 -13.83
C SER A 257 -5.11 20.20 -14.87
N ILE A 258 -6.06 21.11 -14.59
CA ILE A 258 -7.19 21.37 -15.47
C ILE A 258 -7.14 22.73 -16.19
N SER A 259 -6.05 23.49 -16.04
CA SER A 259 -5.92 24.81 -16.69
C SER A 259 -5.57 24.72 -18.18
N GLY A 260 -4.82 23.68 -18.59
CA GLY A 260 -4.36 23.50 -19.97
C GLY A 260 -2.95 23.98 -20.27
N ASP A 261 -2.27 24.62 -19.31
CA ASP A 261 -0.98 25.28 -19.57
C ASP A 261 0.22 24.37 -19.28
N ASP A 262 0.26 23.77 -18.09
CA ASP A 262 1.45 23.03 -17.63
C ASP A 262 1.32 21.51 -17.79
N ILE A 263 0.11 20.97 -17.63
CA ILE A 263 -0.14 19.52 -17.54
C ILE A 263 -1.02 19.07 -18.69
N ARG A 264 -0.55 18.05 -19.42
CA ARG A 264 -1.26 17.49 -20.57
C ARG A 264 -2.58 16.87 -20.13
N LYS A 265 -3.63 17.01 -20.94
CA LYS A 265 -4.97 16.44 -20.68
C LYS A 265 -4.95 14.94 -20.32
N GLN A 266 -4.08 14.17 -20.96
CA GLN A 266 -3.93 12.74 -20.71
C GLN A 266 -3.32 12.40 -19.35
N ASP A 267 -2.63 13.34 -18.70
CA ASP A 267 -1.92 13.13 -17.43
C ASP A 267 -2.73 13.62 -16.22
N VAL A 268 -3.88 14.26 -16.43
CA VAL A 268 -4.74 14.79 -15.36
C VAL A 268 -5.16 13.71 -14.37
N TYR A 269 -5.54 12.52 -14.87
CA TYR A 269 -5.93 11.43 -13.98
C TYR A 269 -4.80 11.03 -13.02
N ARG A 270 -3.53 11.18 -13.43
CA ARG A 270 -2.36 10.86 -12.60
C ARG A 270 -2.18 11.89 -11.48
N VAL A 271 -2.47 13.16 -11.74
CA VAL A 271 -2.51 14.21 -10.72
C VAL A 271 -3.56 13.89 -9.65
N PHE A 272 -4.79 13.60 -10.08
CA PHE A 272 -5.85 13.21 -9.15
C PHE A 272 -5.51 11.92 -8.40
N ALA A 273 -4.92 10.92 -9.06
CA ALA A 273 -4.49 9.68 -8.41
C ALA A 273 -3.43 9.94 -7.34
N ALA A 274 -2.45 10.80 -7.63
CA ALA A 274 -1.38 11.18 -6.70
C ALA A 274 -1.93 11.91 -5.48
N VAL A 275 -2.72 12.97 -5.69
CA VAL A 275 -3.33 13.75 -4.60
C VAL A 275 -4.32 12.89 -3.80
N SER A 276 -5.11 12.03 -4.45
CA SER A 276 -6.07 11.16 -3.75
C SER A 276 -5.42 10.05 -2.92
N SER A 277 -4.18 9.68 -3.27
CA SER A 277 -3.41 8.67 -2.52
C SER A 277 -2.77 9.24 -1.27
N ASN A 278 -2.73 10.58 -1.13
CA ASN A 278 -2.26 11.28 0.06
C ASN A 278 -3.35 11.34 1.14
N VAL A 279 -2.98 11.17 2.42
CA VAL A 279 -3.91 11.21 3.55
C VAL A 279 -4.64 12.56 3.67
N VAL A 280 -3.91 13.67 3.50
CA VAL A 280 -4.47 15.03 3.48
C VAL A 280 -5.16 15.31 2.15
N GLY A 281 -4.56 14.83 1.06
CA GLY A 281 -5.03 15.10 -0.30
C GLY A 281 -6.31 14.39 -0.72
N GLN A 282 -6.69 13.28 -0.08
CA GLN A 282 -7.87 12.51 -0.46
C GLN A 282 -9.15 13.37 -0.43
N GLN A 283 -9.42 14.03 0.70
CA GLN A 283 -10.60 14.87 0.85
C GLN A 283 -10.53 16.07 -0.10
N ILE A 284 -9.35 16.70 -0.21
CA ILE A 284 -9.11 17.84 -1.10
C ILE A 284 -9.42 17.46 -2.56
N ALA A 285 -8.96 16.30 -3.02
CA ALA A 285 -9.21 15.82 -4.38
C ALA A 285 -10.70 15.54 -4.63
N PHE A 286 -11.38 14.91 -3.67
CA PHE A 286 -12.82 14.65 -3.78
C PHE A 286 -13.63 15.96 -3.80
N ASP A 287 -13.34 16.89 -2.89
CA ASP A 287 -14.02 18.19 -2.82
C ASP A 287 -13.76 19.03 -4.06
N PHE A 288 -12.51 19.07 -4.54
CA PHE A 288 -12.16 19.75 -5.78
C PHE A 288 -12.92 19.15 -6.96
N MET A 289 -12.95 17.82 -7.09
CA MET A 289 -13.69 17.13 -8.14
C MET A 289 -15.18 17.46 -8.08
N ARG A 290 -15.78 17.40 -6.89
CA ARG A 290 -17.21 17.70 -6.68
C ARG A 290 -17.53 19.14 -7.06
N ASN A 291 -16.76 20.10 -6.56
CA ASN A 291 -17.02 21.52 -6.75
C ASN A 291 -16.73 22.00 -8.18
N ASN A 292 -15.91 21.28 -8.95
CA ASN A 292 -15.50 21.65 -10.31
C ASN A 292 -15.94 20.60 -11.34
N TRP A 293 -16.95 19.77 -11.02
CA TRP A 293 -17.32 18.61 -11.83
C TRP A 293 -17.59 18.94 -13.30
N ASN A 294 -18.38 19.98 -13.55
CA ASN A 294 -18.73 20.42 -14.91
C ASN A 294 -17.50 20.93 -15.67
N GLU A 295 -16.60 21.67 -15.00
CA GLU A 295 -15.35 22.17 -15.59
C GLU A 295 -14.44 21.00 -16.00
N ILE A 296 -14.24 20.04 -15.08
CA ILE A 296 -13.43 18.84 -15.32
C ILE A 296 -14.00 18.02 -16.48
N LYS A 297 -15.31 17.79 -16.48
CA LYS A 297 -16.01 17.04 -17.54
C LYS A 297 -15.86 17.72 -18.89
N ASN A 298 -16.04 19.04 -18.95
CA ASN A 298 -15.90 19.81 -20.19
C ASN A 298 -14.44 19.82 -20.69
N TYR A 299 -13.48 19.96 -19.78
CA TYR A 299 -12.06 20.01 -20.10
C TYR A 299 -11.52 18.67 -20.65
N LEU A 300 -11.90 17.55 -20.01
CA LEU A 300 -11.50 16.20 -20.40
C LEU A 300 -12.34 15.61 -21.56
N GLY A 301 -13.49 16.21 -21.85
CA GLY A 301 -14.40 15.79 -22.91
C GLY A 301 -14.99 14.39 -22.69
N SER A 302 -15.31 13.71 -23.78
CA SER A 302 -15.93 12.36 -23.79
C SER A 302 -14.99 11.22 -23.37
N THR A 303 -13.82 11.52 -22.81
CA THR A 303 -12.87 10.52 -22.29
C THR A 303 -13.38 9.94 -20.96
N MET A 304 -14.49 9.19 -21.02
CA MET A 304 -15.17 8.62 -19.84
C MET A 304 -14.26 7.72 -18.99
N SER A 305 -13.18 7.17 -19.56
CA SER A 305 -12.17 6.39 -18.84
C SER A 305 -11.41 7.22 -17.79
N ASN A 306 -11.01 8.46 -18.11
CA ASN A 306 -10.27 9.32 -17.19
C ASN A 306 -11.14 9.81 -16.03
N ILE A 307 -12.41 10.14 -16.30
CA ILE A 307 -13.35 10.60 -15.28
C ILE A 307 -13.68 9.47 -14.28
N ASN A 308 -13.95 8.26 -14.78
CA ASN A 308 -14.17 7.10 -13.92
C ASN A 308 -12.94 6.76 -13.08
N ALA A 309 -11.74 6.89 -13.65
CA ALA A 309 -10.49 6.70 -12.91
C ALA A 309 -10.33 7.73 -11.79
N ILE A 310 -10.55 9.02 -12.08
CA ILE A 310 -10.49 10.10 -11.09
C ILE A 310 -11.45 9.83 -9.93
N LEU A 311 -12.72 9.50 -10.24
CA LEU A 311 -13.72 9.19 -9.23
C LEU A 311 -13.29 8.00 -8.37
N LYS A 312 -12.83 6.91 -9.01
CA LYS A 312 -12.34 5.71 -8.31
C LYS A 312 -11.17 6.00 -7.38
N PHE A 313 -10.25 6.90 -7.76
CA PHE A 313 -9.13 7.29 -6.91
C PHE A 313 -9.59 8.16 -5.73
N ALA A 314 -10.42 9.17 -5.98
CA ALA A 314 -10.92 10.09 -4.96
C ALA A 314 -11.74 9.37 -3.87
N THR A 315 -12.48 8.33 -4.25
CA THR A 315 -13.33 7.57 -3.33
C THR A 315 -12.65 6.34 -2.73
N LYS A 316 -11.41 6.02 -3.12
CA LYS A 316 -10.73 4.75 -2.78
C LYS A 316 -10.70 4.44 -1.28
N ARG A 317 -10.39 5.44 -0.44
CA ARG A 317 -10.29 5.28 1.03
C ARG A 317 -11.57 5.69 1.77
N MET A 318 -12.66 6.01 1.05
CA MET A 318 -13.94 6.31 1.71
C MET A 318 -14.48 5.05 2.38
N ASN A 319 -14.70 5.14 3.69
CA ASN A 319 -15.08 4.00 4.51
C ASN A 319 -15.97 4.38 5.71
N SER A 320 -16.57 5.58 5.69
CA SER A 320 -17.55 6.02 6.69
C SER A 320 -18.93 6.19 6.07
N LYS A 321 -19.99 6.03 6.88
CA LYS A 321 -21.38 6.26 6.46
C LYS A 321 -21.60 7.69 5.96
N PHE A 322 -20.88 8.66 6.53
CA PHE A 322 -20.92 10.05 6.11
C PHE A 322 -20.40 10.21 4.67
N PHE A 323 -19.19 9.72 4.37
CA PHE A 323 -18.63 9.82 3.03
C PHE A 323 -19.42 9.02 1.98
N LEU A 324 -19.99 7.88 2.37
CA LEU A 324 -20.91 7.14 1.50
C LEU A 324 -22.13 7.99 1.11
N ALA A 325 -22.76 8.65 2.08
CA ALA A 325 -23.91 9.51 1.82
C ALA A 325 -23.54 10.72 0.95
N GLU A 326 -22.37 11.32 1.16
CA GLU A 326 -21.87 12.40 0.30
C GLU A 326 -21.66 11.92 -1.15
N LEU A 327 -21.06 10.75 -1.34
CA LEU A 327 -20.85 10.17 -2.67
C LEU A 327 -22.17 9.82 -3.36
N GLU A 328 -23.12 9.21 -2.64
CA GLU A 328 -24.45 8.89 -3.17
C GLU A 328 -25.22 10.15 -3.59
N SER A 329 -25.13 11.22 -2.78
CA SER A 329 -25.70 12.52 -3.14
C SER A 329 -25.06 13.06 -4.40
N PHE A 330 -23.72 13.13 -4.46
CA PHE A 330 -22.98 13.64 -5.61
C PHE A 330 -23.28 12.88 -6.91
N VAL A 331 -23.36 11.55 -6.85
CA VAL A 331 -23.71 10.72 -8.00
C VAL A 331 -25.11 11.06 -8.50
N LYS A 332 -26.08 11.24 -7.59
CA LYS A 332 -27.47 11.56 -7.91
C LYS A 332 -27.63 12.97 -8.49
N THR A 333 -26.92 13.97 -7.95
CA THR A 333 -27.12 15.39 -8.28
C THR A 333 -26.29 15.86 -9.46
N ASP A 334 -25.02 15.48 -9.55
CA ASP A 334 -24.04 16.09 -10.45
C ASP A 334 -23.55 15.13 -11.53
N VAL A 335 -23.21 13.89 -11.15
CA VAL A 335 -22.74 12.87 -12.10
C VAL A 335 -23.89 12.47 -13.04
N LYS A 336 -25.06 12.16 -12.46
CA LYS A 336 -26.27 11.71 -13.18
C LYS A 336 -26.02 10.52 -14.13
N ASP A 337 -25.09 9.64 -13.75
CA ASP A 337 -24.75 8.42 -14.48
C ASP A 337 -24.93 7.21 -13.56
N ASN A 338 -25.71 6.23 -14.03
CA ASN A 338 -25.96 4.97 -13.34
C ASN A 338 -25.25 3.78 -14.02
N GLY A 339 -24.22 4.05 -14.83
CA GLY A 339 -23.40 3.04 -15.48
C GLY A 339 -22.73 2.08 -14.50
N ARG A 340 -22.33 0.90 -15.02
CA ARG A 340 -21.72 -0.18 -14.23
C ARG A 340 -20.49 0.30 -13.44
N SER A 341 -19.67 1.21 -13.98
CA SER A 341 -18.48 1.74 -13.30
C SER A 341 -18.83 2.51 -12.03
N ILE A 342 -19.84 3.37 -12.08
CA ILE A 342 -20.30 4.16 -10.93
C ILE A 342 -20.90 3.26 -9.86
N GLN A 343 -21.70 2.25 -10.27
CA GLN A 343 -22.25 1.26 -9.34
C GLN A 343 -21.17 0.45 -8.63
N GLN A 344 -20.10 0.06 -9.34
CA GLN A 344 -18.95 -0.61 -8.73
C GLN A 344 -18.22 0.28 -7.72
N ILE A 345 -18.13 1.60 -7.98
CA ILE A 345 -17.52 2.55 -7.05
C ILE A 345 -18.37 2.69 -5.78
N LEU A 346 -19.68 2.88 -5.91
CA LEU A 346 -20.60 2.94 -4.77
C LEU A 346 -20.55 1.66 -3.93
N GLU A 347 -20.58 0.51 -4.59
CA GLU A 347 -20.52 -0.79 -3.93
C GLU A 347 -19.18 -0.99 -3.19
N GLN A 348 -18.06 -0.56 -3.80
CA GLN A 348 -16.77 -0.64 -3.12
C GLN A 348 -16.74 0.21 -1.85
N VAL A 349 -17.32 1.41 -1.85
CA VAL A 349 -17.41 2.26 -0.65
C VAL A 349 -18.33 1.63 0.40
N ARG A 350 -19.46 1.01 0.00
CA ARG A 350 -20.32 0.25 0.93
C ARG A 350 -19.58 -0.91 1.59
N VAL A 351 -18.86 -1.71 0.79
CA VAL A 351 -18.03 -2.82 1.29
C VAL A 351 -16.97 -2.30 2.27
N ASN A 352 -16.37 -1.14 2.01
CA ASN A 352 -15.41 -0.52 2.91
C ASN A 352 -16.06 -0.11 4.25
N VAL A 353 -17.25 0.52 4.20
CA VAL A 353 -18.03 0.89 5.40
C VAL A 353 -18.36 -0.34 6.23
N ASP A 354 -18.85 -1.41 5.59
CA ASP A 354 -19.19 -2.66 6.25
C ASP A 354 -17.95 -3.38 6.82
N TRP A 355 -16.81 -3.26 6.13
CA TRP A 355 -15.55 -3.81 6.62
C TRP A 355 -15.09 -3.06 7.88
N MET A 356 -15.16 -1.73 7.91
CA MET A 356 -14.82 -0.93 9.10
C MET A 356 -15.71 -1.29 10.28
N ALA A 357 -17.02 -1.37 10.05
CA ALA A 357 -18.00 -1.69 11.10
C ALA A 357 -17.75 -3.06 11.75
N ARG A 358 -17.27 -4.05 10.97
CA ARG A 358 -17.05 -5.42 11.43
C ARG A 358 -15.68 -5.66 12.05
N ASN A 359 -14.62 -5.07 11.47
CA ASN A 359 -13.26 -5.52 11.76
C ASN A 359 -12.40 -4.52 12.52
N TYR A 360 -12.77 -3.23 12.55
CA TYR A 360 -11.92 -2.18 13.12
C TYR A 360 -11.56 -2.48 14.59
N GLN A 361 -12.57 -2.75 15.42
CA GLN A 361 -12.35 -2.96 16.86
C GLN A 361 -11.48 -4.20 17.14
N ASP A 362 -11.73 -5.32 16.46
CA ASP A 362 -10.97 -6.55 16.65
C ASP A 362 -9.50 -6.38 16.26
N ILE A 363 -9.23 -5.69 15.14
CA ILE A 363 -7.87 -5.39 14.67
C ILE A 363 -7.16 -4.49 15.68
N ILE A 364 -7.80 -3.41 16.14
CA ILE A 364 -7.19 -2.49 17.10
C ILE A 364 -6.92 -3.18 18.44
N GLN A 365 -7.86 -3.97 18.96
CA GLN A 365 -7.65 -4.73 20.20
C GLN A 365 -6.50 -5.73 20.06
N TRP A 366 -6.38 -6.41 18.92
CA TRP A 366 -5.26 -7.31 18.66
C TRP A 366 -3.93 -6.54 18.65
N LEU A 367 -3.87 -5.40 17.96
CA LEU A 367 -2.68 -4.54 17.88
C LEU A 367 -2.26 -4.00 19.26
N GLN A 368 -3.22 -3.63 20.10
CA GLN A 368 -2.98 -3.19 21.48
C GLN A 368 -2.36 -4.32 22.34
N ARG A 369 -2.89 -5.55 22.24
CA ARG A 369 -2.31 -6.73 22.93
C ARG A 369 -0.88 -7.00 22.46
N GLU A 370 -0.64 -6.89 21.15
CA GLU A 370 0.68 -7.05 20.56
C GLU A 370 1.67 -5.97 21.02
N ALA A 371 1.23 -4.72 21.13
CA ALA A 371 2.04 -3.62 21.67
C ALA A 371 2.40 -3.85 23.15
N ALA A 372 1.44 -4.27 23.98
CA ALA A 372 1.66 -4.52 25.41
C ALA A 372 2.66 -5.67 25.65
N THR A 373 2.51 -6.77 24.91
CA THR A 373 3.43 -7.93 25.00
C THR A 373 4.87 -7.52 24.69
N ARG A 374 5.08 -6.66 23.69
CA ARG A 374 6.40 -6.16 23.31
C ARG A 374 7.02 -5.26 24.37
N GLN A 375 6.24 -4.39 25.00
CA GLN A 375 6.73 -3.54 26.09
C GLN A 375 7.22 -4.38 27.28
N GLN A 376 6.49 -5.45 27.62
CA GLN A 376 6.91 -6.38 28.67
C GLN A 376 8.23 -7.09 28.34
N GLN A 377 8.41 -7.56 27.10
CA GLN A 377 9.65 -8.20 26.65
C GLN A 377 10.86 -7.24 26.69
N LYS A 378 10.67 -5.98 26.28
CA LYS A 378 11.73 -4.95 26.37
C LYS A 378 12.09 -4.62 27.82
N GLY A 379 11.09 -4.49 28.69
CA GLY A 379 11.31 -4.25 30.13
C GLY A 379 12.04 -5.40 30.83
N ALA A 380 11.73 -6.64 30.47
CA ALA A 380 12.42 -7.82 31.01
C ALA A 380 13.89 -7.89 30.56
N SER A 381 14.18 -7.59 29.29
CA SER A 381 15.55 -7.58 28.74
C SER A 381 16.45 -6.52 29.42
N LEU A 382 15.90 -5.34 29.71
CA LEU A 382 16.58 -4.25 30.42
C LEU A 382 16.78 -4.51 31.92
N ALA A 383 16.02 -5.42 32.51
CA ALA A 383 16.18 -5.81 33.92
C ALA A 383 17.20 -6.95 34.11
N THR A 384 17.59 -7.63 33.03
CA THR A 384 18.58 -8.72 33.01
C THR A 384 19.99 -8.29 32.60
N HIS A 385 20.19 -7.00 32.29
CA HIS A 385 21.48 -6.35 32.07
C HIS A 385 21.68 -5.28 33.13
#